data_AF-A0A7S0IMV6-F1
#
_entry.id   AF-A0A7S0IMV6-F1
#
_cell.length_a   1.000
_cell.length_b   1.000
_cell.length_c   1.000
_cell.angle_alpha   90.00
_cell.angle_beta   90.00
_cell.angle_gamma   90.00
#
_symmetry.space_group_name_H-M   'P 1'
#
loop_
_entity.id
_entity.type
_entity.pdbx_description
1 polymer ?
#
loop_
_entity_poly.entity_id
_entity_poly.type
_entity_poly.pdbx_seq_one_letter_code
_entity_poly.pdbx_strand_id
1 'polypeptide(L)'
;EAAGLTNVVFCRANGAELGALPPRADVLVALHACGGLSDVALALAASASASALICTCCFNKHRALCPASSWSMSEDNKDTLCRMADCESTAVSFPARHALSCVRLREFARKLEALPATRHPVLSIRTFPDIYSKQNFVLVADVEPAHRTDSTGGAFSPSSSW
;
A
#
# COMPACT_ATOMS: atom_id res chain seq x y z
N GLU A 1 -12.12 -17.54 21.82
CA GLU A 1 -12.76 -18.16 20.65
C GLU A 1 -12.89 -17.12 19.55
N ALA A 2 -12.63 -17.50 18.30
CA ALA A 2 -12.90 -16.64 17.16
C ALA A 2 -14.41 -16.32 17.10
N ALA A 3 -14.78 -15.13 16.64
CA ALA A 3 -16.15 -14.59 16.63
C ALA A 3 -17.12 -15.34 15.68
N GLY A 4 -16.99 -16.66 15.51
CA GLY A 4 -17.78 -17.48 14.58
C GLY A 4 -17.44 -17.26 13.11
N LEU A 5 -16.31 -16.59 12.79
CA LEU A 5 -15.92 -16.28 11.42
C LEU A 5 -15.34 -17.52 10.73
N THR A 6 -15.90 -17.90 9.58
CA THR A 6 -15.48 -19.06 8.77
C THR A 6 -14.72 -18.68 7.50
N ASN A 7 -14.70 -17.39 7.16
CA ASN A 7 -14.11 -16.83 5.95
C ASN A 7 -12.84 -16.00 6.23
N VAL A 8 -12.20 -16.22 7.39
CA VAL A 8 -10.97 -15.53 7.80
C VAL A 8 -9.87 -16.55 8.03
N VAL A 9 -8.75 -16.38 7.32
CA VAL A 9 -7.55 -17.18 7.50
C VAL A 9 -6.48 -16.31 8.13
N PHE A 10 -5.94 -16.76 9.26
CA PHE A 10 -4.81 -16.09 9.91
C PHE A 10 -3.50 -16.72 9.46
N CYS A 11 -2.56 -15.87 9.07
CA CYS A 11 -1.20 -16.27 8.74
C CYS A 11 -0.22 -15.48 9.62
N ARG A 12 0.85 -16.13 10.06
CA ARG A 12 1.98 -15.48 10.73
C ARG A 12 3.19 -15.55 9.80
N ALA A 13 3.69 -14.38 9.42
CA ALA A 13 4.90 -14.24 8.62
C ALA A 13 5.67 -13.00 9.08
N ASN A 14 6.96 -12.96 8.83
CA ASN A 14 7.72 -11.72 8.95
C ASN A 14 7.68 -10.92 7.63
N GLY A 15 8.01 -9.62 7.67
CA GLY A 15 7.91 -8.76 6.47
C GLY A 15 8.84 -9.15 5.32
N ALA A 16 9.91 -9.90 5.58
CA ALA A 16 10.79 -10.46 4.54
C ALA A 16 10.30 -11.81 3.99
N GLU A 17 9.47 -12.52 4.76
CA GLU A 17 8.85 -13.81 4.44
C GLU A 17 7.45 -13.65 3.84
N LEU A 18 6.86 -12.45 3.89
CA LEU A 18 5.65 -12.13 3.17
C LEU A 18 5.97 -12.27 1.67
N GLY A 19 5.74 -13.47 1.13
CA GLY A 19 6.08 -13.88 -0.22
C GLY A 19 5.15 -13.23 -1.25
N ALA A 20 4.27 -14.01 -1.86
CA ALA A 20 3.21 -13.47 -2.71
C ALA A 20 1.90 -13.38 -1.92
N LEU A 21 1.04 -12.42 -2.27
CA LEU A 21 -0.35 -12.47 -1.82
C LEU A 21 -1.03 -13.73 -2.37
N PRO A 22 -2.09 -14.21 -1.70
CA PRO A 22 -2.93 -15.25 -2.28
C PRO A 22 -3.32 -14.88 -3.71
N PRO A 23 -3.31 -15.83 -4.66
CA PRO A 23 -3.86 -15.57 -5.97
C PRO A 23 -5.28 -15.03 -5.80
N ARG A 24 -5.58 -13.87 -6.41
CA ARG A 24 -6.89 -13.18 -6.39
C ARG A 24 -7.18 -12.25 -5.19
N ALA A 25 -6.18 -11.71 -4.50
CA ALA A 25 -6.45 -10.59 -3.61
C ALA A 25 -6.88 -9.37 -4.43
N ASP A 26 -8.13 -8.91 -4.28
CA ASP A 26 -8.61 -7.70 -4.97
C ASP A 26 -8.18 -6.41 -4.23
N VAL A 27 -8.00 -6.50 -2.91
CA VAL A 27 -7.61 -5.39 -2.04
C VAL A 27 -6.58 -5.84 -1.01
N LEU A 28 -5.54 -5.02 -0.81
CA LEU A 28 -4.60 -5.11 0.29
C LEU A 28 -4.81 -3.92 1.25
N VAL A 29 -4.96 -4.21 2.54
CA VAL A 29 -4.99 -3.19 3.59
C VAL A 29 -3.81 -3.42 4.52
N ALA A 30 -2.98 -2.40 4.70
CA ALA A 30 -1.86 -2.43 5.63
C ALA A 30 -2.00 -1.30 6.64
N LEU A 31 -2.28 -1.68 7.89
CA LEU A 31 -2.42 -0.74 9.01
C LEU A 31 -1.10 -0.66 9.77
N HIS A 32 -0.72 0.55 10.19
CA HIS A 32 0.56 0.79 10.87
C HIS A 32 1.77 0.22 10.10
N ALA A 33 1.76 0.33 8.78
CA ALA A 33 2.82 -0.16 7.91
C ALA A 33 4.04 0.77 7.99
N CYS A 34 4.78 0.73 9.09
CA CYS A 34 5.87 1.66 9.35
C CYS A 34 7.11 1.39 8.47
N GLY A 35 7.72 2.46 7.96
CA GLY A 35 8.99 2.44 7.23
C GLY A 35 8.96 1.45 6.06
N GLY A 36 9.95 0.57 5.95
CA GLY A 36 10.04 -0.39 4.84
C GLY A 36 8.85 -1.36 4.72
N LEU A 37 8.02 -1.53 5.74
CA LEU A 37 6.79 -2.33 5.63
C LEU A 37 5.76 -1.71 4.68
N SER A 38 5.72 -0.38 4.55
CA SER A 38 4.88 0.27 3.53
C SER A 38 5.28 -0.18 2.13
N ASP A 39 6.58 -0.26 1.89
CA ASP A 39 7.17 -0.57 0.59
C ASP A 39 6.95 -2.04 0.23
N VAL A 40 7.08 -2.95 1.21
CA VAL A 40 6.70 -4.36 1.07
C VAL A 40 5.22 -4.49 0.73
N ALA A 41 4.34 -3.82 1.48
CA ALA A 41 2.89 -3.88 1.26
C ALA A 41 2.47 -3.39 -0.14
N LEU A 42 3.07 -2.28 -0.62
CA LEU A 42 2.85 -1.78 -1.97
C LEU A 42 3.40 -2.74 -3.03
N ALA A 43 4.58 -3.32 -2.82
CA ALA A 43 5.16 -4.29 -3.76
C ALA A 43 4.28 -5.55 -3.89
N LEU A 44 3.72 -6.03 -2.78
CA LEU A 44 2.76 -7.13 -2.73
C LEU A 44 1.46 -6.81 -3.46
N ALA A 45 0.90 -5.62 -3.22
CA ALA A 45 -0.30 -5.19 -3.91
C ALA A 45 -0.06 -5.08 -5.43
N ALA A 46 1.08 -4.50 -5.83
CA ALA A 46 1.46 -4.38 -7.24
C ALA A 46 1.63 -5.75 -7.90
N SER A 47 2.31 -6.71 -7.24
CA SER A 47 2.51 -8.05 -7.82
C SER A 47 1.22 -8.84 -7.98
N ALA A 48 0.22 -8.57 -7.15
CA ALA A 48 -1.12 -9.16 -7.25
C ALA A 48 -2.08 -8.35 -8.16
N SER A 49 -1.64 -7.19 -8.69
CA SER A 49 -2.54 -6.22 -9.35
C SER A 49 -3.75 -5.85 -8.49
N ALA A 50 -3.54 -5.75 -7.18
CA ALA A 50 -4.57 -5.45 -6.19
C ALA A 50 -4.64 -3.95 -5.92
N SER A 51 -5.84 -3.47 -5.57
CA SER A 51 -5.99 -2.16 -4.94
C SER A 51 -5.34 -2.14 -3.56
N ALA A 52 -4.88 -0.98 -3.08
CA ALA A 52 -4.15 -0.87 -1.84
C ALA A 52 -4.58 0.32 -0.97
N LEU A 53 -4.65 0.07 0.35
CA LEU A 53 -4.81 1.08 1.39
C LEU A 53 -3.70 0.90 2.44
N ILE A 54 -2.72 1.81 2.42
CA ILE A 54 -1.53 1.71 3.28
C ILE A 54 -1.53 2.88 4.26
N CYS A 55 -1.79 2.59 5.54
CA CYS A 55 -1.71 3.56 6.62
C CYS A 55 -0.29 3.59 7.19
N THR A 56 0.44 4.65 6.87
CA THR A 56 1.83 4.86 7.32
C THR A 56 1.85 5.56 8.68
N CYS A 57 2.84 5.25 9.51
CA CYS A 57 2.95 5.73 10.91
C CYS A 57 4.31 6.31 11.26
N CYS A 58 5.37 5.63 10.82
CA CYS A 58 6.75 6.08 10.92
C CYS A 58 7.40 5.81 9.56
N PHE A 59 8.49 6.51 9.25
CA PHE A 59 9.14 6.41 7.95
C PHE A 59 10.53 5.81 8.05
N ASN A 60 11.14 5.85 9.23
CA ASN A 60 12.53 5.45 9.42
C ASN A 60 12.75 4.02 9.96
N LYS A 61 11.68 3.23 10.10
CA LYS A 61 11.74 1.85 10.62
C LYS A 61 11.98 0.82 9.51
N HIS A 62 12.45 -0.37 9.88
CA HIS A 62 12.62 -1.52 8.98
C HIS A 62 13.38 -1.21 7.67
N ARG A 63 14.44 -0.42 7.76
CA ARG A 63 15.19 0.10 6.59
C ARG A 63 15.69 -1.00 5.65
N ALA A 64 16.07 -2.16 6.18
CA ALA A 64 16.53 -3.30 5.39
C ALA A 64 15.48 -3.81 4.38
N LEU A 65 14.18 -3.55 4.61
CA LEU A 65 13.10 -3.96 3.72
C LEU A 65 12.89 -3.01 2.52
N CYS A 66 13.54 -1.84 2.52
CA CYS A 66 13.40 -0.87 1.45
C CYS A 66 14.75 -0.21 1.17
N PRO A 67 15.54 -0.70 0.21
CA PRO A 67 16.78 -0.04 -0.20
C PRO A 67 16.49 1.29 -0.92
N ALA A 68 17.34 2.31 -0.79
CA ALA A 68 17.15 3.61 -1.44
C ALA A 68 17.19 3.55 -2.97
N SER A 69 17.89 2.56 -3.52
CA SER A 69 17.90 2.27 -4.96
C SER A 69 16.49 2.03 -5.51
N SER A 70 15.58 1.48 -4.70
CA SER A 70 14.18 1.29 -5.10
C SER A 70 13.45 2.62 -5.30
N TRP A 71 13.92 3.71 -4.72
CA TRP A 71 13.35 5.04 -4.83
C TRP A 71 14.12 5.97 -5.79
N SER A 72 15.08 5.41 -6.54
CA SER A 72 15.97 6.17 -7.42
C SER A 72 16.71 7.31 -6.71
N MET A 73 17.12 7.11 -5.45
CA MET A 73 17.86 8.09 -4.65
C MET A 73 19.02 7.45 -3.87
N SER A 74 19.93 8.28 -3.35
CA SER A 74 21.00 7.83 -2.46
C SER A 74 20.48 7.47 -1.08
N GLU A 75 21.21 6.60 -0.36
CA GLU A 75 20.89 6.24 1.02
C GLU A 75 20.91 7.46 1.96
N ASP A 76 21.83 8.40 1.77
CA ASP A 76 21.90 9.62 2.59
C ASP A 76 20.68 10.53 2.41
N ASN A 77 20.20 10.68 1.17
CA ASN A 77 19.00 11.46 0.88
C ASN A 77 17.76 10.79 1.48
N LYS A 78 17.68 9.46 1.34
CA LYS A 78 16.61 8.67 1.96
C LYS A 78 16.62 8.80 3.47
N ASP A 79 17.79 8.64 4.10
CA ASP A 79 17.98 8.77 5.54
C ASP A 79 17.49 10.12 6.04
N THR A 80 17.97 11.19 5.41
CA THR A 80 17.62 12.57 5.73
C THR A 80 16.11 12.78 5.62
N LEU A 81 15.51 12.36 4.51
CA LEU A 81 14.08 12.54 4.27
C LEU A 81 13.22 11.75 5.25
N CYS A 82 13.59 10.50 5.56
CA CYS A 82 12.90 9.69 6.58
C CYS A 82 13.00 10.31 7.97
N ARG A 83 14.16 10.88 8.34
CA ARG A 83 14.33 11.60 9.62
C ARG A 83 13.51 12.88 9.67
N MET A 84 13.43 13.63 8.57
CA MET A 84 12.55 14.80 8.47
C MET A 84 11.08 14.40 8.64
N ALA A 85 10.64 13.30 8.02
CA ALA A 85 9.27 12.80 8.14
C ALA A 85 8.90 12.31 9.55
N ASP A 86 9.87 11.78 10.30
CA ASP A 86 9.69 11.36 11.70
C ASP A 86 9.97 12.49 12.72
N CYS A 87 10.33 13.70 12.27
CA CYS A 87 10.52 14.86 13.14
C CYS A 87 9.20 15.29 13.81
N GLU A 88 9.28 15.89 15.00
CA GLU A 88 8.13 16.43 15.74
C GLU A 88 7.57 17.71 15.10
N SER A 89 8.43 18.52 14.47
CA SER A 89 8.02 19.76 13.82
C SER A 89 7.14 19.47 12.61
N THR A 90 5.85 19.78 12.71
CA THR A 90 4.88 19.53 11.63
C THR A 90 5.22 20.28 10.34
N ALA A 91 5.82 21.48 10.46
CA ALA A 91 6.28 22.26 9.32
C ALA A 91 7.35 21.54 8.48
N VAL A 92 8.13 20.66 9.10
CA VAL A 92 9.14 19.83 8.43
C VAL A 92 8.57 18.45 8.09
N SER A 93 7.91 17.82 9.05
CA SER A 93 7.49 16.44 8.92
C SER A 93 6.36 16.26 7.90
N PHE A 94 5.38 17.17 7.85
CA PHE A 94 4.26 17.04 6.92
C PHE A 94 4.71 17.02 5.44
N PRO A 95 5.47 18.01 4.93
CA PRO A 95 5.95 17.96 3.55
C PRO A 95 6.87 16.77 3.29
N ALA A 96 7.70 16.37 4.25
CA ALA A 96 8.56 15.19 4.11
C ALA A 96 7.75 13.88 4.00
N ARG A 97 6.72 13.70 4.85
CA ARG A 97 5.79 12.55 4.77
C ARG A 97 5.05 12.50 3.45
N HIS A 98 4.59 13.66 2.97
CA HIS A 98 3.94 13.77 1.67
C HIS A 98 4.89 13.38 0.53
N ALA A 99 6.11 13.92 0.52
CA ALA A 99 7.12 13.58 -0.49
C ALA A 99 7.44 12.08 -0.50
N LEU A 100 7.67 11.46 0.67
CA LEU A 100 7.89 10.01 0.79
C LEU A 100 6.68 9.20 0.29
N SER A 101 5.47 9.65 0.59
CA SER A 101 4.25 9.01 0.11
C SER A 101 4.15 9.07 -1.42
N CYS A 102 4.51 10.20 -2.04
CA CYS A 102 4.59 10.33 -3.50
C CYS A 102 5.62 9.38 -4.12
N VAL A 103 6.82 9.30 -3.55
CA VAL A 103 7.88 8.40 -4.03
C VAL A 103 7.40 6.94 -4.01
N ARG A 104 6.77 6.53 -2.89
CA ARG A 104 6.21 5.19 -2.73
C ARG A 104 5.12 4.86 -3.74
N LEU A 105 4.16 5.76 -3.92
CA LEU A 105 3.08 5.59 -4.89
C LEU A 105 3.60 5.56 -6.33
N ARG A 106 4.63 6.34 -6.64
CA ARG A 106 5.30 6.29 -7.95
C ARG A 106 5.97 4.95 -8.21
N GLU A 107 6.66 4.40 -7.20
CA GLU A 107 7.28 3.07 -7.34
C GLU A 107 6.25 1.95 -7.45
N PHE A 108 5.12 2.07 -6.74
CA PHE A 108 3.97 1.19 -6.94
C PHE A 108 3.48 1.24 -8.39
N ALA A 109 3.23 2.44 -8.93
CA ALA A 109 2.75 2.62 -10.30
C ALA A 109 3.72 2.02 -11.32
N ARG A 110 5.03 2.29 -11.18
CA ARG A 110 6.06 1.75 -12.06
C ARG A 110 6.11 0.21 -12.04
N LYS A 111 5.94 -0.40 -10.85
CA LYS A 111 5.88 -1.85 -10.71
C LYS A 111 4.63 -2.43 -11.39
N LEU A 112 3.51 -1.74 -11.29
CA LEU A 112 2.27 -2.14 -11.94
C LEU A 112 2.42 -2.04 -13.46
N GLU A 113 2.89 -0.92 -14.00
CA GLU A 113 3.11 -0.69 -15.43
C GLU A 113 4.04 -1.72 -16.11
N ALA A 114 4.93 -2.35 -15.34
CA ALA A 114 5.81 -3.41 -15.84
C ALA A 114 5.10 -4.75 -16.09
N LEU A 115 3.83 -4.89 -15.71
CA LEU A 115 3.07 -6.14 -15.87
C LEU A 115 2.29 -6.19 -17.20
N PRO A 116 2.11 -7.37 -17.82
CA PRO A 116 1.64 -7.48 -19.22
C PRO A 116 0.18 -7.11 -19.54
N ALA A 117 -0.59 -6.53 -18.60
CA ALA A 117 -2.02 -6.25 -18.80
C ALA A 117 -2.55 -5.13 -17.91
N THR A 118 -1.68 -4.22 -17.47
CA THR A 118 -2.02 -3.32 -16.36
C THR A 118 -2.70 -2.04 -16.78
N ARG A 119 -3.75 -1.74 -16.02
CA ARG A 119 -4.45 -0.46 -16.04
C ARG A 119 -3.65 0.57 -15.24
N HIS A 120 -3.75 1.84 -15.63
CA HIS A 120 -3.15 2.91 -14.86
C HIS A 120 -3.89 3.05 -13.52
N PRO A 121 -3.18 2.96 -12.38
CA PRO A 121 -3.83 3.05 -11.09
C PRO A 121 -4.22 4.49 -10.79
N VAL A 122 -5.35 4.70 -10.11
CA VAL A 122 -5.68 6.00 -9.54
C VAL A 122 -5.04 6.10 -8.16
N LEU A 123 -4.11 7.03 -8.02
CA LEU A 123 -3.31 7.19 -6.81
C LEU A 123 -3.75 8.42 -6.04
N SER A 124 -3.88 8.31 -4.72
CA SER A 124 -4.09 9.48 -3.88
C SER A 124 -3.44 9.32 -2.51
N ILE A 125 -3.15 10.46 -1.89
CA ILE A 125 -2.68 10.54 -0.51
C ILE A 125 -3.80 11.18 0.30
N ARG A 126 -4.19 10.53 1.38
CA ARG A 126 -5.17 11.04 2.34
C ARG A 126 -4.52 11.18 3.71
N THR A 127 -5.10 12.01 4.55
CA THR A 127 -4.73 12.16 5.96
C THR A 127 -5.95 11.88 6.82
N PHE A 128 -5.72 11.49 8.06
CA PHE A 128 -6.78 11.47 9.05
C PHE A 128 -7.08 12.89 9.53
N PRO A 129 -8.30 13.16 10.01
CA PRO A 129 -8.55 14.35 10.81
C PRO A 129 -7.59 14.41 12.01
N ASP A 130 -7.13 15.62 12.34
CA ASP A 130 -6.13 15.86 13.40
C ASP A 130 -6.53 15.31 14.77
N ILE A 131 -7.84 15.18 15.03
CA ILE A 131 -8.38 14.60 16.27
C ILE A 131 -8.06 13.10 16.41
N TYR A 132 -7.82 12.40 15.30
CA TYR A 132 -7.49 10.97 15.28
C TYR A 132 -5.99 10.76 15.10
N SER A 133 -5.35 11.49 14.17
CA SER A 133 -3.91 11.42 13.99
C SER A 133 -3.36 12.59 13.18
N LYS A 134 -2.26 13.16 13.68
CA LYS A 134 -1.45 14.17 12.98
C LYS A 134 -0.28 13.56 12.18
N GLN A 135 -0.06 12.25 12.33
CA GLN A 135 1.11 11.56 11.78
C GLN A 135 0.76 10.65 10.62
N ASN A 136 -0.45 10.09 10.62
CA ASN A 136 -0.81 9.04 9.68
C ASN A 136 -1.22 9.60 8.32
N PHE A 137 -0.52 9.12 7.29
CA PHE A 137 -0.90 9.28 5.90
C PHE A 137 -1.43 7.94 5.37
N VAL A 138 -2.50 8.00 4.59
CA VAL A 138 -3.08 6.85 3.91
C VAL A 138 -2.74 6.96 2.43
N LEU A 139 -1.96 6.01 1.95
CA LEU A 139 -1.63 5.88 0.53
C LEU A 139 -2.71 4.99 -0.08
N VAL A 140 -3.43 5.54 -1.05
CA VAL A 140 -4.52 4.87 -1.75
C VAL A 140 -4.07 4.59 -3.17
N ALA A 141 -4.19 3.34 -3.60
CA ALA A 141 -4.06 2.95 -4.98
C ALA A 141 -5.30 2.16 -5.39
N ASP A 142 -6.09 2.74 -6.27
CA ASP A 142 -7.23 2.06 -6.89
C ASP A 142 -6.77 1.44 -8.21
N VAL A 143 -6.82 0.11 -8.25
CA VAL A 143 -6.47 -0.69 -9.40
C VAL A 143 -7.73 -1.38 -9.85
N GLU A 144 -8.26 -0.97 -11.00
CA GLU A 144 -9.38 -1.67 -11.59
C GLU A 144 -8.96 -3.12 -11.89
N PRO A 145 -9.75 -4.12 -11.46
CA PRO A 145 -9.44 -5.50 -11.78
C PRO A 145 -9.48 -5.67 -13.29
N ALA A 146 -8.47 -6.35 -13.84
CA ALA A 146 -8.52 -6.80 -15.22
C ALA A 146 -9.83 -7.58 -15.39
N HIS A 147 -10.70 -7.14 -16.32
CA HIS A 147 -11.98 -7.77 -16.61
C HIS A 147 -11.76 -9.28 -16.61
N ARG A 148 -12.30 -9.97 -15.60
CA ARG A 148 -12.27 -11.42 -15.59
C ARG A 148 -13.08 -11.80 -16.83
N THR A 149 -12.40 -12.23 -17.89
CA THR A 149 -13.03 -13.01 -18.94
C THR A 149 -13.35 -14.36 -18.31
N ASP A 150 -14.30 -14.36 -17.36
CA ASP A 150 -14.92 -15.56 -16.85
C ASP A 150 -15.77 -16.06 -18.02
N SER A 151 -15.18 -16.93 -18.84
CA SER A 151 -15.83 -17.74 -19.86
C SER A 151 -16.70 -18.84 -19.22
N THR A 152 -17.40 -18.52 -18.13
CA THR A 152 -18.44 -19.35 -17.54
C THR A 152 -19.59 -18.45 -17.12
N GLY A 153 -20.56 -18.33 -18.03
CA GLY A 153 -21.78 -17.58 -17.83
C GLY A 153 -22.57 -18.13 -16.64
N GLY A 154 -22.72 -17.29 -15.62
CA GLY A 154 -23.79 -17.36 -14.63
C GLY A 154 -24.35 -15.96 -14.50
N ALA A 155 -25.34 -15.63 -15.32
CA ALA A 155 -26.00 -14.33 -15.30
C ALA A 155 -26.65 -14.10 -13.93
N PHE A 156 -26.07 -13.21 -13.13
CA PHE A 156 -26.74 -12.66 -11.96
C PHE A 156 -27.56 -11.44 -12.44
N SER A 157 -28.85 -11.66 -12.67
CA SER A 157 -29.81 -10.56 -12.92
C SER A 157 -30.20 -9.96 -11.57
N PRO A 158 -29.94 -8.65 -11.32
CA PRO A 158 -30.48 -7.99 -10.15
C PRO A 158 -31.99 -7.76 -10.38
N SER A 159 -32.82 -8.43 -9.60
CA SER A 159 -34.26 -8.12 -9.54
C SER A 159 -34.43 -6.78 -8.83
N SER A 160 -34.90 -5.79 -9.56
CA SER A 160 -35.39 -4.52 -9.01
C SER A 160 -36.72 -4.74 -8.29
N SER A 161 -36.71 -4.63 -6.97
CA SER A 161 -37.84 -4.21 -6.12
C SER A 161 -37.34 -4.17 -4.69
N TRP A 162 -37.29 -2.97 -4.09
CA TRP A 162 -38.19 -2.46 -3.04
C TRP A 162 -38.01 -0.95 -2.95
#